data_AF-A0A957FC41-F1
#
_entry.id   AF-A0A957FC41-F1
#
_cell.length_a   1.000
_cell.length_b   1.000
_cell.length_c   1.000
_cell.angle_alpha   90.00
_cell.angle_beta   90.00
_cell.angle_gamma   90.00
#
_symmetry.space_group_name_H-M   'P 1'
#
loop_
_entity.id
_entity.type
_entity.pdbx_description
1 polymer ?
#
loop_
_entity_poly.entity_id
_entity_poly.type
_entity_poly.pdbx_seq_one_letter_code
_entity_poly.pdbx_strand_id
1 'polypeptide(L)'
;MSRQWLTHLRKPFTWWLVLLLGLIVTGLGAAAIIFTKGLVVTNLTDLVPWGLWIAIDLSSIGLGAGAFLLSAAVYLLGIKRLMPVARTAVFIGLLGYSMAVMTLMLDIGRPDRFWHAVAFWNIHSPLWEVTMCVTLYLTVLVLEVLPIIGQSDFFQQRWPRLGDKLQGLHRLAPVLAILGLCLSMLHQSSLGATYGILKARPIWYRPGMAVLFIVSAMAAGPAMTLLASIISSWVTKKAIIKDELLDDVARFIGWVLVGYLYLRFWDVLSMSYTYEPARSEGLSILTGGGLSPNRWMGHLFVRALVPIS
;
A
#
# COMPACT_ATOMS: atom_id res chain seq x y z
N MET A 1 29.73 4.40 36.21
CA MET A 1 28.90 3.69 35.20
C MET A 1 27.74 4.54 34.63
N SER A 2 27.76 5.89 34.73
CA SER A 2 26.59 6.75 34.41
C SER A 2 26.76 7.78 33.29
N ARG A 3 27.96 7.95 32.69
CA ARG A 3 28.20 8.96 31.63
C ARG A 3 28.16 8.44 30.18
N GLN A 4 28.38 7.14 29.95
CA GLN A 4 28.38 6.54 28.60
C GLN A 4 26.97 6.40 27.97
N TRP A 5 25.93 6.22 28.79
CA TRP A 5 24.53 6.18 28.30
C TRP A 5 24.06 7.52 27.73
N LEU A 6 24.48 8.63 28.34
CA LEU A 6 24.14 9.99 27.87
C LEU A 6 24.78 10.30 26.51
N THR A 7 25.94 9.70 26.19
CA THR A 7 26.56 9.84 24.87
C THR A 7 25.85 9.03 23.78
N HIS A 8 25.19 7.92 24.14
CA HIS A 8 24.35 7.17 23.20
C HIS A 8 23.07 7.92 22.87
N LEU A 9 22.41 8.54 23.87
CA LEU A 9 21.16 9.31 23.72
C LEU A 9 21.31 10.59 22.86
N ARG A 10 22.53 11.08 22.65
CA ARG A 10 22.81 12.30 21.86
C ARG A 10 22.90 12.08 20.36
N LYS A 11 22.85 10.84 19.86
CA LYS A 11 22.90 10.59 18.42
C LYS A 11 21.54 10.91 17.79
N PRO A 12 21.48 11.50 16.58
CA PRO A 12 20.20 11.76 15.90
C PRO A 12 19.36 10.48 15.73
N PHE A 13 20.03 9.33 15.58
CA PHE A 13 19.40 8.01 15.52
C PHE A 13 18.65 7.60 16.79
N THR A 14 19.16 7.93 17.99
CA THR A 14 18.46 7.57 19.24
C THR A 14 17.21 8.41 19.45
N TRP A 15 17.24 9.69 19.08
CA TRP A 15 16.03 10.53 19.11
C TRP A 15 14.97 10.03 18.12
N TRP A 16 15.39 9.61 16.93
CA TRP A 16 14.49 8.97 15.97
C TRP A 16 13.86 7.68 16.54
N LEU A 17 14.66 6.82 17.19
CA LEU A 17 14.14 5.61 17.86
C LEU A 17 13.17 5.94 19.00
N VAL A 18 13.46 6.95 19.82
CA VAL A 18 12.57 7.39 20.90
C VAL A 18 11.25 7.92 20.34
N LEU A 19 11.30 8.71 19.26
CA LEU A 19 10.11 9.19 18.57
C LEU A 19 9.27 8.03 18.03
N LEU A 20 9.89 7.04 17.37
CA LEU A 20 9.18 5.86 16.89
C LEU A 20 8.55 5.05 18.03
N LEU A 21 9.27 4.85 19.13
CA LEU A 21 8.77 4.14 20.28
C LEU A 21 7.60 4.88 20.93
N GLY A 22 7.67 6.21 21.01
CA GLY A 22 6.56 7.07 21.41
C GLY A 22 5.33 6.88 20.53
N LEU A 23 5.51 6.91 19.19
CA LEU A 23 4.41 6.68 18.24
C LEU A 23 3.79 5.29 18.42
N ILE A 24 4.60 4.24 18.57
CA ILE A 24 4.12 2.87 18.81
C ILE A 24 3.31 2.80 20.10
N VAL A 25 3.80 3.38 21.21
CA VAL A 25 3.10 3.38 22.49
C VAL A 25 1.77 4.13 22.38
N THR A 26 1.74 5.29 21.70
CA THR A 26 0.49 6.02 21.48
C THR A 26 -0.49 5.25 20.59
N GLY A 27 0.00 4.57 19.55
CA GLY A 27 -0.81 3.72 18.68
C GLY A 27 -1.41 2.52 19.40
N LEU A 28 -0.62 1.84 20.26
CA LEU A 28 -1.11 0.76 21.12
C LEU A 28 -2.13 1.25 22.13
N GLY A 29 -1.91 2.43 22.72
CA GLY A 29 -2.89 3.06 23.60
C GLY A 29 -4.21 3.35 22.90
N ALA A 30 -4.16 3.90 21.67
CA ALA A 30 -5.35 4.13 20.85
C ALA A 30 -6.06 2.81 20.48
N ALA A 31 -5.32 1.77 20.11
CA ALA A 31 -5.86 0.45 19.82
C ALA A 31 -6.60 -0.14 21.03
N ALA A 32 -6.02 -0.04 22.23
CA ALA A 32 -6.66 -0.49 23.47
C ALA A 32 -7.98 0.27 23.75
N ILE A 33 -8.03 1.57 23.48
CA ILE A 33 -9.25 2.38 23.62
C ILE A 33 -10.33 1.89 22.63
N ILE A 34 -9.96 1.63 21.37
CA ILE A 34 -10.90 1.15 20.35
C ILE A 34 -11.44 -0.23 20.73
N PHE A 35 -10.61 -1.15 21.20
CA PHE A 35 -11.06 -2.48 21.61
C PHE A 35 -11.91 -2.48 22.88
N THR A 36 -11.76 -1.49 23.76
CA THR A 36 -12.55 -1.41 25.00
C THR A 36 -13.84 -0.60 24.86
N LYS A 37 -13.82 0.51 24.12
CA LYS A 37 -14.97 1.41 23.94
C LYS A 37 -15.71 1.20 22.62
N GLY A 38 -15.16 0.42 21.71
CA GLY A 38 -15.68 0.19 20.36
C GLY A 38 -15.39 1.33 19.38
N LEU A 39 -15.88 1.16 18.15
CA LEU A 39 -15.70 2.09 17.02
C LEU A 39 -16.38 3.46 17.21
N VAL A 40 -17.19 3.64 18.26
CA VAL A 40 -17.85 4.93 18.55
C VAL A 40 -16.84 6.06 18.76
N VAL A 41 -15.63 5.74 19.22
CA VAL A 41 -14.55 6.71 19.47
C VAL A 41 -13.95 7.26 18.18
N THR A 42 -14.15 6.59 17.04
CA THR A 42 -13.52 6.95 15.76
C THR A 42 -14.38 7.89 14.92
N ASN A 43 -15.45 8.44 15.49
CA ASN A 43 -16.37 9.39 14.85
C ASN A 43 -17.00 8.85 13.54
N LEU A 44 -17.18 7.52 13.47
CA LEU A 44 -17.92 6.88 12.39
C LEU A 44 -19.42 7.07 12.64
N THR A 45 -20.17 7.18 11.55
CA THR A 45 -21.64 7.30 11.58
C THR A 45 -22.23 6.30 10.60
N ASP A 46 -23.53 6.00 10.73
CA ASP A 46 -24.22 5.14 9.77
C ASP A 46 -24.19 5.70 8.33
N LEU A 47 -24.02 7.01 8.20
CA LEU A 47 -23.84 7.69 6.91
C LEU A 47 -22.41 7.59 6.37
N VAL A 48 -21.40 7.47 7.22
CA VAL A 48 -19.97 7.38 6.83
C VAL A 48 -19.32 6.25 7.64
N PRO A 49 -19.55 4.98 7.23
CA PRO A 49 -19.15 3.82 8.03
C PRO A 49 -17.66 3.45 7.89
N TRP A 50 -16.99 3.90 6.82
CA TRP A 50 -15.58 3.58 6.55
C TRP A 50 -14.59 4.63 7.04
N GLY A 51 -15.00 5.89 7.02
CA GLY A 51 -14.24 7.04 7.51
C GLY A 51 -12.76 7.05 7.09
N LEU A 52 -11.89 7.34 8.05
CA LEU A 52 -10.45 7.45 7.85
C LEU A 52 -9.75 6.09 7.77
N TRP A 53 -10.29 5.04 8.40
CA TRP A 53 -9.67 3.72 8.47
C TRP A 53 -9.44 3.13 7.09
N ILE A 54 -10.49 3.05 6.28
CA ILE A 54 -10.38 2.52 4.92
C ILE A 54 -9.52 3.44 4.02
N ALA A 55 -9.51 4.75 4.26
CA ALA A 55 -8.64 5.66 3.50
C ALA A 55 -7.16 5.40 3.76
N ILE A 56 -6.77 5.15 5.03
CA ILE A 56 -5.41 4.76 5.41
C ILE A 56 -5.07 3.39 4.85
N ASP A 57 -5.98 2.43 4.96
CA ASP A 57 -5.82 1.06 4.45
C ASP A 57 -5.52 1.06 2.94
N LEU A 58 -6.38 1.69 2.15
CA LEU A 58 -6.21 1.82 0.70
C LEU A 58 -4.93 2.56 0.30
N SER A 59 -4.58 3.61 1.04
CA SER A 59 -3.34 4.34 0.80
C SER A 59 -2.12 3.45 1.06
N SER A 60 -2.14 2.68 2.15
CA SER A 60 -1.07 1.75 2.51
C SER A 60 -0.87 0.66 1.47
N ILE A 61 -1.97 0.04 1.04
CA ILE A 61 -1.98 -1.01 0.02
C ILE A 61 -1.49 -0.46 -1.32
N GLY A 62 -1.97 0.72 -1.73
CA GLY A 62 -1.58 1.36 -2.98
C GLY A 62 -0.09 1.72 -3.01
N LEU A 63 0.46 2.23 -1.91
CA LEU A 63 1.89 2.53 -1.77
C LEU A 63 2.74 1.24 -1.71
N GLY A 64 2.19 0.15 -1.19
CA GLY A 64 2.85 -1.17 -1.13
C GLY A 64 2.84 -1.95 -2.45
N ALA A 65 2.01 -1.57 -3.42
CA ALA A 65 1.82 -2.31 -4.67
C ALA A 65 3.08 -2.35 -5.59
N GLY A 66 4.07 -1.48 -5.33
CA GLY A 66 5.31 -1.39 -6.11
C GLY A 66 6.18 -2.65 -6.02
N ALA A 67 6.08 -3.39 -4.92
CA ALA A 67 6.79 -4.64 -4.69
C ALA A 67 6.67 -5.60 -5.89
N PHE A 68 5.45 -5.84 -6.35
CA PHE A 68 5.18 -6.89 -7.33
C PHE A 68 5.35 -6.42 -8.76
N LEU A 69 5.12 -5.15 -9.04
CA LEU A 69 5.41 -4.60 -10.37
C LEU A 69 6.92 -4.64 -10.64
N LEU A 70 7.72 -4.24 -9.65
CA LEU A 70 9.18 -4.25 -9.78
C LEU A 70 9.75 -5.67 -9.69
N SER A 71 9.22 -6.53 -8.81
CA SER A 71 9.60 -7.96 -8.79
C SER A 71 9.21 -8.67 -10.10
N ALA A 72 8.02 -8.42 -10.66
CA ALA A 72 7.62 -8.96 -11.95
C ALA A 72 8.52 -8.45 -13.09
N ALA A 73 8.89 -7.16 -13.09
CA ALA A 73 9.82 -6.63 -14.07
C ALA A 73 11.21 -7.33 -14.00
N VAL A 74 11.69 -7.66 -12.80
CA VAL A 74 12.97 -8.37 -12.62
C VAL A 74 12.88 -9.84 -13.00
N TYR A 75 11.87 -10.56 -12.48
CA TYR A 75 11.80 -12.02 -12.58
C TYR A 75 11.05 -12.52 -13.81
N LEU A 76 10.01 -11.80 -14.26
CA LEU A 76 9.18 -12.18 -15.40
C LEU A 76 9.71 -11.59 -16.72
N LEU A 77 10.04 -10.29 -16.72
CA LEU A 77 10.59 -9.61 -17.90
C LEU A 77 12.12 -9.75 -18.00
N GLY A 78 12.76 -10.35 -17.00
CA GLY A 78 14.22 -10.59 -17.00
C GLY A 78 15.07 -9.32 -16.85
N ILE A 79 14.48 -8.20 -16.42
CA ILE A 79 15.16 -6.90 -16.30
C ILE A 79 15.99 -6.84 -15.01
N LYS A 80 17.09 -7.61 -14.96
CA LYS A 80 17.93 -7.80 -13.76
C LYS A 80 18.50 -6.51 -13.17
N ARG A 81 18.62 -5.44 -13.96
CA ARG A 81 19.11 -4.13 -13.50
C ARG A 81 18.23 -3.50 -12.43
N LEU A 82 16.93 -3.84 -12.38
CA LEU A 82 15.98 -3.33 -11.38
C LEU A 82 16.05 -4.07 -10.04
N MET A 83 16.87 -5.11 -9.90
CA MET A 83 16.94 -5.93 -8.69
C MET A 83 17.20 -5.14 -7.39
N PRO A 84 18.09 -4.12 -7.35
CA PRO A 84 18.28 -3.31 -6.15
C PRO A 84 17.01 -2.56 -5.73
N VAL A 85 16.28 -2.00 -6.71
CA VAL A 85 15.03 -1.26 -6.47
C VAL A 85 13.91 -2.22 -6.08
N ALA A 86 13.82 -3.39 -6.71
CA ALA A 86 12.84 -4.42 -6.37
C ALA A 86 12.98 -4.92 -4.93
N ARG A 87 14.21 -5.09 -4.41
CA ARG A 87 14.41 -5.47 -2.99
C ARG A 87 13.86 -4.42 -2.02
N THR A 88 14.08 -3.14 -2.33
CA THR A 88 13.49 -2.03 -1.56
C THR A 88 11.97 -2.04 -1.68
N ALA A 89 11.44 -2.30 -2.87
CA ALA A 89 10.01 -2.39 -3.14
C ALA A 89 9.32 -3.47 -2.31
N VAL A 90 9.90 -4.68 -2.24
CA VAL A 90 9.38 -5.81 -1.45
C VAL A 90 9.32 -5.47 0.03
N PHE A 91 10.33 -4.79 0.57
CA PHE A 91 10.32 -4.35 1.96
C PHE A 91 9.23 -3.31 2.24
N ILE A 92 9.07 -2.33 1.34
CA ILE A 92 7.99 -1.32 1.43
C ILE A 92 6.61 -1.98 1.28
N GLY A 93 6.49 -2.97 0.39
CA GLY A 93 5.28 -3.77 0.23
C GLY A 93 4.90 -4.50 1.51
N LEU A 94 5.87 -5.13 2.19
CA LEU A 94 5.65 -5.78 3.48
C LEU A 94 5.17 -4.80 4.55
N LEU A 95 5.81 -3.62 4.67
CA LEU A 95 5.39 -2.59 5.62
C LEU A 95 3.98 -2.06 5.30
N GLY A 96 3.71 -1.76 4.03
CA GLY A 96 2.41 -1.26 3.58
C GLY A 96 1.28 -2.27 3.84
N TYR A 97 1.47 -3.53 3.49
CA TYR A 97 0.45 -4.55 3.74
C TYR A 97 0.31 -4.91 5.22
N SER A 98 1.39 -4.87 6.00
CA SER A 98 1.30 -5.05 7.46
C SER A 98 0.49 -3.92 8.10
N MET A 99 0.73 -2.68 7.69
CA MET A 99 -0.04 -1.52 8.16
C MET A 99 -1.52 -1.62 7.75
N ALA A 100 -1.81 -2.08 6.53
CA ALA A 100 -3.17 -2.32 6.05
C ALA A 100 -3.90 -3.34 6.93
N VAL A 101 -3.29 -4.51 7.17
CA VAL A 101 -3.85 -5.54 8.05
C VAL A 101 -4.08 -5.02 9.47
N MET A 102 -3.13 -4.27 10.03
CA MET A 102 -3.31 -3.65 11.36
C MET A 102 -4.48 -2.67 11.39
N THR A 103 -4.64 -1.86 10.35
CA THR A 103 -5.73 -0.88 10.20
C THR A 103 -7.08 -1.61 10.12
N LEU A 104 -7.14 -2.68 9.33
CA LEU A 104 -8.34 -3.51 9.17
C LEU A 104 -8.73 -4.24 10.47
N MET A 105 -7.76 -4.72 11.25
CA MET A 105 -8.03 -5.31 12.56
C MET A 105 -8.70 -4.33 13.54
N LEU A 106 -8.41 -3.03 13.41
CA LEU A 106 -9.03 -1.99 14.22
C LEU A 106 -10.41 -1.56 13.70
N ASP A 107 -10.61 -1.60 12.37
CA ASP A 107 -11.85 -1.16 11.71
C ASP A 107 -12.99 -2.20 11.80
N ILE A 108 -12.67 -3.50 11.83
CA ILE A 108 -13.69 -4.57 11.72
C ILE A 108 -14.57 -4.73 12.98
N GLY A 109 -14.22 -4.08 14.09
CA GLY A 109 -14.93 -4.08 15.38
C GLY A 109 -14.88 -5.40 16.17
N ARG A 110 -14.78 -6.55 15.49
CA ARG A 110 -14.61 -7.90 16.07
C ARG A 110 -13.44 -8.65 15.44
N PRO A 111 -12.18 -8.25 15.76
CA PRO A 111 -10.99 -8.89 15.21
C PRO A 111 -10.86 -10.36 15.61
N ASP A 112 -11.49 -10.78 16.71
CA ASP A 112 -11.55 -12.18 17.18
C ASP A 112 -12.12 -13.13 16.11
N ARG A 113 -12.96 -12.61 15.21
CA ARG A 113 -13.60 -13.40 14.15
C ARG A 113 -12.87 -13.35 12.82
N PHE A 114 -11.72 -12.69 12.72
CA PHE A 114 -11.03 -12.50 11.44
C PHE A 114 -10.71 -13.83 10.72
N TRP A 115 -10.40 -14.89 11.48
CA TRP A 115 -10.14 -16.23 10.94
C TRP A 115 -11.36 -16.86 10.23
N HIS A 116 -12.59 -16.41 10.53
CA HIS A 116 -13.81 -16.94 9.89
C HIS A 116 -13.80 -16.69 8.38
N ALA A 117 -13.18 -15.60 7.90
CA ALA A 117 -13.10 -15.33 6.47
C ALA A 117 -12.29 -16.40 5.70
N VAL A 118 -11.30 -17.01 6.36
CA VAL A 118 -10.46 -18.08 5.80
C VAL A 118 -11.16 -19.44 5.90
N ALA A 119 -11.91 -19.68 6.97
CA ALA A 119 -12.60 -20.95 7.20
C ALA A 119 -13.95 -21.06 6.46
N PHE A 120 -14.73 -19.99 6.43
CA PHE A 120 -16.09 -19.96 5.86
C PHE A 120 -16.13 -19.08 4.61
N TRP A 121 -16.16 -19.74 3.46
CA TRP A 121 -15.97 -19.08 2.16
C TRP A 121 -17.28 -18.43 1.69
N ASN A 122 -17.21 -17.15 1.29
CA ASN A 122 -18.32 -16.44 0.66
C ASN A 122 -17.88 -15.77 -0.65
N ILE A 123 -17.92 -16.53 -1.73
CA ILE A 123 -17.41 -16.14 -3.06
C ILE A 123 -18.23 -15.00 -3.70
N HIS A 124 -19.45 -14.75 -3.23
CA HIS A 124 -20.29 -13.65 -3.72
C HIS A 124 -19.95 -12.29 -3.09
N SER A 125 -19.12 -12.27 -2.04
CA SER A 125 -18.74 -11.04 -1.36
C SER A 125 -17.38 -10.55 -1.84
N PRO A 126 -17.26 -9.33 -2.40
CA PRO A 126 -15.97 -8.79 -2.77
C PRO A 126 -15.09 -8.51 -1.54
N LEU A 127 -15.67 -8.24 -0.37
CA LEU A 127 -14.91 -8.09 0.88
C LEU A 127 -14.25 -9.41 1.31
N TRP A 128 -14.89 -10.55 1.04
CA TRP A 128 -14.28 -11.86 1.29
C TRP A 128 -13.09 -12.08 0.34
N GLU A 129 -13.27 -11.78 -0.95
CA GLU A 129 -12.18 -11.87 -1.94
C GLU A 129 -10.99 -10.98 -1.56
N VAL A 130 -11.25 -9.73 -1.16
CA VAL A 130 -10.24 -8.80 -0.65
C VAL A 130 -9.50 -9.38 0.55
N THR A 131 -10.23 -9.92 1.53
CA THR A 131 -9.63 -10.51 2.75
C THR A 131 -8.72 -11.70 2.42
N MET A 132 -9.16 -12.58 1.50
CA MET A 132 -8.36 -13.71 1.03
C MET A 132 -7.13 -13.24 0.27
N CYS A 133 -7.26 -12.26 -0.63
CA CYS A 133 -6.15 -11.70 -1.37
C CYS A 133 -5.11 -11.10 -0.42
N VAL A 134 -5.52 -10.27 0.55
CA VAL A 134 -4.60 -9.67 1.55
C VAL A 134 -3.87 -10.75 2.34
N THR A 135 -4.58 -11.78 2.81
CA THR A 135 -3.99 -12.84 3.64
C THR A 135 -2.97 -13.69 2.86
N LEU A 136 -3.35 -14.15 1.68
CA LEU A 136 -2.46 -14.94 0.82
C LEU A 136 -1.26 -14.11 0.35
N TYR A 137 -1.51 -12.86 0.02
CA TYR A 137 -0.47 -11.97 -0.46
C TYR A 137 0.52 -11.56 0.63
N LEU A 138 0.06 -11.28 1.86
CA LEU A 138 0.95 -11.05 2.99
C LEU A 138 1.85 -12.28 3.22
N THR A 139 1.31 -13.48 3.05
CA THR A 139 2.07 -14.72 3.13
C THR A 139 3.16 -14.77 2.04
N VAL A 140 2.84 -14.42 0.80
CA VAL A 140 3.82 -14.35 -0.30
C VAL A 140 4.91 -13.31 -0.02
N LEU A 141 4.55 -12.11 0.47
CA LEU A 141 5.52 -11.07 0.85
C LEU A 141 6.49 -11.55 1.93
N VAL A 142 5.97 -12.21 2.97
CA VAL A 142 6.82 -12.78 4.03
C VAL A 142 7.79 -13.80 3.43
N LEU A 143 7.30 -14.71 2.57
CA LEU A 143 8.15 -15.71 1.90
C LEU A 143 9.21 -15.08 0.98
N GLU A 144 8.93 -13.94 0.35
CA GLU A 144 9.88 -13.21 -0.50
C GLU A 144 10.95 -12.47 0.31
N VAL A 145 10.61 -11.98 1.51
CA VAL A 145 11.54 -11.31 2.42
C VAL A 145 12.43 -12.30 3.19
N LEU A 146 11.94 -13.51 3.48
CA LEU A 146 12.67 -14.52 4.25
C LEU A 146 14.10 -14.84 3.72
N PRO A 147 14.33 -15.05 2.40
CA PRO A 147 15.67 -15.21 1.85
C PRO A 147 16.60 -14.02 2.12
N ILE A 148 16.06 -12.79 2.09
CA ILE A 148 16.82 -11.57 2.34
C ILE A 148 17.28 -11.53 3.80
N ILE A 149 16.39 -11.90 4.73
CA ILE A 149 16.72 -12.01 6.16
C ILE A 149 17.74 -13.13 6.40
N GLY A 150 17.57 -14.29 5.75
CA GLY A 150 18.49 -15.43 5.87
C GLY A 150 19.90 -15.16 5.33
N GLN A 151 20.06 -14.17 4.43
CA GLN A 151 21.37 -13.72 3.95
C GLN A 151 22.04 -12.72 4.90
N SER A 152 21.32 -12.15 5.87
CA SER A 152 21.91 -11.15 6.77
C SER A 152 22.99 -11.75 7.69
N ASP A 153 24.08 -11.00 7.88
CA ASP A 153 25.24 -11.43 8.68
C ASP A 153 24.83 -11.85 10.10
N PHE A 154 23.88 -11.12 10.69
CA PHE A 154 23.33 -11.40 12.01
C PHE A 154 22.68 -12.80 12.09
N PHE A 155 21.86 -13.14 11.08
CA PHE A 155 21.12 -14.40 11.09
C PHE A 155 22.02 -15.59 10.79
N GLN A 156 22.98 -15.43 9.88
CA GLN A 156 23.98 -16.47 9.58
C GLN A 156 24.91 -16.73 10.78
N GLN A 157 25.30 -15.69 11.52
CA GLN A 157 26.16 -15.84 12.69
C GLN A 157 25.45 -16.51 13.87
N ARG A 158 24.14 -16.24 14.07
CA ARG A 158 23.37 -16.79 15.20
C ARG A 158 22.75 -18.16 14.90
N TRP A 159 22.27 -18.38 13.67
CA TRP A 159 21.60 -19.62 13.24
C TRP A 159 21.96 -20.01 11.80
N PRO A 160 23.18 -20.54 11.56
CA PRO A 160 23.66 -20.85 10.21
C PRO A 160 22.76 -21.85 9.46
N ARG A 161 22.32 -22.92 10.14
CA ARG A 161 21.44 -23.95 9.54
C ARG A 161 20.06 -23.41 9.11
N LEU A 162 19.54 -22.40 9.82
CA LEU A 162 18.27 -21.76 9.42
C LEU A 162 18.50 -20.77 8.29
N GLY A 163 19.61 -20.02 8.32
CA GLY A 163 20.02 -19.13 7.22
C GLY A 163 20.09 -19.86 5.88
N ASP A 164 20.75 -21.02 5.84
CA ASP A 164 20.88 -21.82 4.61
C ASP A 164 19.52 -22.32 4.08
N LYS A 165 18.62 -22.73 4.98
CA LYS A 165 17.24 -23.13 4.60
C LYS A 165 16.45 -21.96 4.02
N LEU A 166 16.55 -20.78 4.64
CA LEU A 166 15.87 -19.57 4.16
C LEU A 166 16.43 -19.10 2.81
N GLN A 167 17.73 -19.26 2.57
CA GLN A 167 18.32 -18.98 1.25
C GLN A 167 17.79 -19.93 0.16
N GLY A 168 17.48 -21.18 0.52
CA GLY A 168 16.86 -22.16 -0.38
C GLY A 168 15.54 -21.67 -0.98
N LEU A 169 14.78 -20.81 -0.28
CA LEU A 169 13.54 -20.22 -0.78
C LEU A 169 13.78 -19.28 -1.97
N HIS A 170 15.00 -18.79 -2.22
CA HIS A 170 15.30 -17.95 -3.38
C HIS A 170 14.99 -18.67 -4.72
N ARG A 171 15.04 -20.01 -4.73
CA ARG A 171 14.64 -20.81 -5.92
C ARG A 171 13.16 -20.64 -6.25
N LEU A 172 12.32 -20.34 -5.26
CA LEU A 172 10.90 -20.10 -5.42
C LEU A 172 10.59 -18.65 -5.80
N ALA A 173 11.57 -17.74 -5.79
CA ALA A 173 11.34 -16.32 -6.07
C ALA A 173 10.60 -16.05 -7.40
N PRO A 174 10.89 -16.72 -8.54
CA PRO A 174 10.13 -16.51 -9.77
C PRO A 174 8.65 -16.92 -9.63
N VAL A 175 8.37 -18.03 -8.93
CA VAL A 175 7.00 -18.51 -8.71
C VAL A 175 6.24 -17.57 -7.78
N LEU A 176 6.90 -17.13 -6.70
CA LEU A 176 6.35 -16.16 -5.75
C LEU A 176 6.08 -14.80 -6.41
N ALA A 177 6.94 -14.37 -7.34
CA ALA A 177 6.73 -13.13 -8.10
C ALA A 177 5.48 -13.22 -9.00
N ILE A 178 5.26 -14.36 -9.66
CA ILE A 178 4.05 -14.59 -10.48
C ILE A 178 2.80 -14.63 -9.60
N LEU A 179 2.81 -15.44 -8.55
CA LEU A 179 1.68 -15.56 -7.62
C LEU A 179 1.35 -14.21 -6.97
N GLY A 180 2.38 -13.48 -6.55
CA GLY A 180 2.26 -12.17 -5.96
C GLY A 180 1.72 -11.12 -6.94
N LEU A 181 2.15 -11.14 -8.21
CA LEU A 181 1.58 -10.27 -9.24
C LEU A 181 0.09 -10.56 -9.45
N CYS A 182 -0.29 -11.83 -9.60
CA CYS A 182 -1.68 -12.23 -9.77
C CYS A 182 -2.54 -11.83 -8.57
N LEU A 183 -2.09 -12.14 -7.35
CA LEU A 183 -2.79 -11.78 -6.11
C LEU A 183 -2.88 -10.27 -5.93
N SER A 184 -1.84 -9.50 -6.30
CA SER A 184 -1.86 -8.04 -6.29
C SER A 184 -2.92 -7.48 -7.25
N MET A 185 -2.94 -7.95 -8.49
CA MET A 185 -3.91 -7.50 -9.49
C MET A 185 -5.34 -7.85 -9.10
N LEU A 186 -5.57 -9.07 -8.60
CA LEU A 186 -6.86 -9.49 -8.05
C LEU A 186 -7.28 -8.57 -6.89
N HIS A 187 -6.38 -8.34 -5.93
CA HIS A 187 -6.66 -7.47 -4.79
C HIS A 187 -7.07 -6.05 -5.22
N GLN A 188 -6.28 -5.39 -6.08
CA GLN A 188 -6.58 -4.03 -6.54
C GLN A 188 -7.89 -3.98 -7.33
N SER A 189 -8.17 -5.02 -8.13
CA SER A 189 -9.41 -5.15 -8.89
C SER A 189 -10.62 -5.29 -7.96
N SER A 190 -10.56 -6.21 -6.98
CA SER A 190 -11.64 -6.48 -6.03
C SER A 190 -11.90 -5.33 -5.07
N LEU A 191 -10.85 -4.60 -4.68
CA LEU A 191 -10.99 -3.34 -3.96
C LEU A 191 -11.78 -2.33 -4.80
N GLY A 192 -11.37 -2.07 -6.05
CA GLY A 192 -12.11 -1.16 -6.92
C GLY A 192 -13.53 -1.64 -7.23
N ALA A 193 -13.74 -2.95 -7.36
CA ALA A 193 -15.06 -3.56 -7.53
C ALA A 193 -15.96 -3.34 -6.30
N THR A 194 -15.41 -3.42 -5.08
CA THR A 194 -16.15 -3.14 -3.83
C THR A 194 -16.77 -1.74 -3.87
N TYR A 195 -16.05 -0.74 -4.40
CA TYR A 195 -16.61 0.59 -4.61
C TYR A 195 -17.56 0.65 -5.81
N GLY A 196 -17.22 -0.05 -6.89
CA GLY A 196 -17.97 -0.05 -8.15
C GLY A 196 -19.36 -0.69 -8.08
N ILE A 197 -19.62 -1.60 -7.13
CA ILE A 197 -20.90 -2.30 -6.99
C ILE A 197 -21.88 -1.64 -6.01
N LEU A 198 -21.45 -0.58 -5.29
CA LEU A 198 -22.27 0.09 -4.28
C LEU A 198 -23.37 0.95 -4.92
N LYS A 199 -24.50 0.33 -5.27
CA LYS A 199 -25.68 1.03 -5.83
C LYS A 199 -26.19 2.17 -4.95
N ALA A 200 -26.05 2.04 -3.62
CA ALA A 200 -26.43 3.08 -2.66
C ALA A 200 -25.54 4.34 -2.71
N ARG A 201 -24.40 4.30 -3.41
CA ARG A 201 -23.49 5.44 -3.60
C ARG A 201 -23.31 5.72 -5.10
N PRO A 202 -24.23 6.47 -5.74
CA PRO A 202 -24.26 6.67 -7.19
C PRO A 202 -22.96 7.23 -7.82
N ILE A 203 -22.18 7.97 -7.03
CA ILE A 203 -20.89 8.54 -7.47
C ILE A 203 -19.75 7.52 -7.54
N TRP A 204 -19.86 6.41 -6.81
CA TRP A 204 -18.88 5.32 -6.84
C TRP A 204 -19.34 4.17 -7.73
N TYR A 205 -20.65 3.99 -7.90
CA TYR A 205 -21.26 2.93 -8.69
C TYR A 205 -20.91 3.06 -10.18
N ARG A 206 -19.85 2.37 -10.60
CA ARG A 206 -19.40 2.26 -12.00
C ARG A 206 -18.40 1.10 -12.17
N PRO A 207 -18.47 0.35 -13.28
CA PRO A 207 -17.53 -0.74 -13.57
C PRO A 207 -16.07 -0.28 -13.68
N GLY A 208 -15.83 0.96 -14.11
CA GLY A 208 -14.47 1.51 -14.31
C GLY A 208 -13.64 1.68 -13.03
N MET A 209 -14.24 1.56 -11.83
CA MET A 209 -13.50 1.70 -10.56
C MET A 209 -12.38 0.68 -10.41
N ALA A 210 -12.61 -0.58 -10.78
CA ALA A 210 -11.60 -1.63 -10.71
C ALA A 210 -10.34 -1.26 -11.50
N VAL A 211 -10.52 -0.78 -12.75
CA VAL A 211 -9.41 -0.38 -13.62
C VAL A 211 -8.68 0.84 -13.06
N LEU A 212 -9.41 1.85 -12.59
CA LEU A 212 -8.80 3.06 -12.01
C LEU A 212 -7.97 2.75 -10.77
N PHE A 213 -8.42 1.82 -9.92
CA PHE A 213 -7.66 1.39 -8.74
C PHE A 213 -6.36 0.71 -9.14
N ILE A 214 -6.40 -0.25 -10.06
CA ILE A 214 -5.20 -0.95 -10.57
C ILE A 214 -4.19 0.05 -11.12
N VAL A 215 -4.60 0.92 -12.05
CA VAL A 215 -3.67 1.87 -12.69
C VAL A 215 -3.13 2.88 -11.66
N SER A 216 -3.94 3.30 -10.69
CA SER A 216 -3.47 4.18 -9.62
C SER A 216 -2.44 3.52 -8.69
N ALA A 217 -2.62 2.24 -8.36
CA ALA A 217 -1.66 1.46 -7.58
C ALA A 217 -0.36 1.22 -8.37
N MET A 218 -0.47 1.05 -9.69
CA MET A 218 0.70 0.94 -10.58
C MET A 218 1.55 2.21 -10.65
N ALA A 219 0.96 3.38 -10.40
CA ALA A 219 1.71 4.63 -10.26
C ALA A 219 2.24 4.81 -8.82
N ALA A 220 1.36 4.67 -7.82
CA ALA A 220 1.68 5.00 -6.43
C ALA A 220 2.75 4.08 -5.83
N GLY A 221 2.71 2.78 -6.14
CA GLY A 221 3.62 1.79 -5.58
C GLY A 221 5.08 2.02 -5.95
N PRO A 222 5.42 2.06 -7.26
CA PRO A 222 6.77 2.39 -7.70
C PRO A 222 7.20 3.80 -7.28
N ALA A 223 6.28 4.78 -7.22
CA ALA A 223 6.59 6.13 -6.74
C ALA A 223 7.02 6.15 -5.27
N MET A 224 6.35 5.40 -4.40
CA MET A 224 6.77 5.24 -3.00
C MET A 224 8.15 4.56 -2.90
N THR A 225 8.39 3.56 -3.74
CA THR A 225 9.67 2.85 -3.78
C THR A 225 10.81 3.77 -4.23
N LEU A 226 10.55 4.59 -5.25
CA LEU A 226 11.48 5.60 -5.75
C LEU A 226 11.79 6.63 -4.66
N LEU A 227 10.77 7.17 -4.01
CA LEU A 227 10.92 8.14 -2.92
C LEU A 227 11.76 7.56 -1.77
N ALA A 228 11.43 6.36 -1.31
CA ALA A 228 12.19 5.70 -0.25
C ALA A 228 13.64 5.41 -0.65
N SER A 229 13.88 5.06 -1.91
CA SER A 229 15.22 4.84 -2.46
C SER A 229 16.06 6.12 -2.46
N ILE A 230 15.47 7.25 -2.84
CA ILE A 230 16.09 8.59 -2.81
C ILE A 230 16.38 9.02 -1.36
N ILE A 231 15.41 8.89 -0.45
CA ILE A 231 15.61 9.24 0.96
C ILE A 231 16.73 8.36 1.56
N SER A 232 16.75 7.08 1.23
CA SER A 232 17.78 6.15 1.69
C SER A 232 19.18 6.55 1.21
N SER A 233 19.31 7.04 -0.03
CA SER A 233 20.59 7.50 -0.57
C SER A 233 21.09 8.78 0.12
N TRP A 234 20.18 9.66 0.56
CA TRP A 234 20.53 10.85 1.36
C TRP A 234 21.01 10.48 2.77
N VAL A 235 20.40 9.48 3.39
CA VAL A 235 20.71 9.08 4.77
C VAL A 235 21.95 8.20 4.84
N THR A 236 22.17 7.32 3.84
CA THR A 236 23.22 6.28 3.91
C THR A 236 24.03 6.18 2.63
N LYS A 237 25.35 6.40 2.72
CA LYS A 237 26.30 6.25 1.59
C LYS A 237 26.41 4.82 1.02
N LYS A 238 25.90 3.81 1.73
CA LYS A 238 25.85 2.40 1.29
C LYS A 238 24.63 2.07 0.43
N ALA A 239 23.62 2.94 0.36
CA ALA A 239 22.35 2.70 -0.30
C ALA A 239 22.22 3.40 -1.66
N ILE A 240 23.35 3.70 -2.31
CA ILE A 240 23.36 4.42 -3.59
C ILE A 240 22.88 3.46 -4.70
N ILE A 241 21.68 3.73 -5.20
CA ILE A 241 21.15 3.17 -6.43
C ILE A 241 21.63 4.08 -7.57
N LYS A 242 21.94 3.51 -8.74
CA LYS A 242 22.35 4.30 -9.91
C LYS A 242 21.23 5.24 -10.34
N ASP A 243 21.54 6.51 -10.57
CA ASP A 243 20.56 7.53 -10.96
C ASP A 243 19.79 7.14 -12.23
N GLU A 244 20.46 6.52 -13.21
CA GLU A 244 19.82 5.97 -14.43
C GLU A 244 18.65 5.01 -14.14
N LEU A 245 18.74 4.21 -13.07
CA LEU A 245 17.67 3.29 -12.68
C LEU A 245 16.50 4.02 -12.03
N LEU A 246 16.79 5.08 -11.28
CA LEU A 246 15.77 5.94 -10.68
C LEU A 246 15.00 6.68 -11.77
N ASP A 247 15.71 7.19 -12.79
CA ASP A 247 15.12 7.85 -13.96
C ASP A 247 14.23 6.91 -14.79
N ASP A 248 14.67 5.66 -15.01
CA ASP A 248 13.87 4.65 -15.70
C ASP A 248 12.55 4.37 -14.97
N VAL A 249 12.60 4.23 -13.64
CA VAL A 249 11.41 4.01 -12.81
C VAL A 249 10.52 5.26 -12.79
N ALA A 250 11.11 6.45 -12.70
CA ALA A 250 10.38 7.72 -12.77
C ALA A 250 9.64 7.89 -14.11
N ARG A 251 10.31 7.59 -15.23
CA ARG A 251 9.71 7.63 -16.56
C ARG A 251 8.56 6.64 -16.70
N PHE A 252 8.71 5.43 -16.16
CA PHE A 252 7.62 4.45 -16.11
C PHE A 252 6.42 4.99 -15.32
N ILE A 253 6.64 5.56 -14.13
CA ILE A 253 5.59 6.17 -13.31
C ILE A 253 4.89 7.29 -14.09
N GLY A 254 5.64 8.16 -14.77
CA GLY A 254 5.11 9.24 -15.60
C GLY A 254 4.17 8.72 -16.69
N TRP A 255 4.56 7.68 -17.42
CA TRP A 255 3.70 7.06 -18.44
C TRP A 255 2.43 6.43 -17.86
N VAL A 256 2.54 5.75 -16.72
CA VAL A 256 1.36 5.18 -16.04
C VAL A 256 0.43 6.29 -15.55
N LEU A 257 0.97 7.42 -15.07
CA LEU A 257 0.18 8.57 -14.63
C LEU A 257 -0.52 9.27 -15.79
N VAL A 258 0.12 9.40 -16.96
CA VAL A 258 -0.54 9.88 -18.18
C VAL A 258 -1.73 8.98 -18.53
N GLY A 259 -1.53 7.65 -18.52
CA GLY A 259 -2.60 6.68 -18.73
C GLY A 259 -3.73 6.79 -17.69
N TYR A 260 -3.39 6.94 -16.42
CA TYR A 260 -4.35 7.16 -15.35
C TYR A 260 -5.17 8.44 -15.56
N LEU A 261 -4.51 9.55 -15.87
CA LEU A 261 -5.16 10.84 -16.10
C LEU A 261 -6.06 10.80 -17.32
N TYR A 262 -5.66 10.10 -18.38
CA TYR A 262 -6.51 9.85 -19.55
C TYR A 262 -7.78 9.07 -19.17
N LEU A 263 -7.64 7.94 -18.49
CA LEU A 263 -8.79 7.14 -18.02
C LEU A 263 -9.69 7.95 -17.08
N ARG A 264 -9.07 8.72 -16.17
CA ARG A 264 -9.78 9.56 -15.21
C ARG A 264 -10.52 10.71 -15.88
N PHE A 265 -9.93 11.31 -16.91
CA PHE A 265 -10.55 12.35 -17.71
C PHE A 265 -11.84 11.83 -18.37
N TRP A 266 -11.76 10.69 -19.07
CA TRP A 266 -12.93 10.07 -19.71
C TRP A 266 -13.99 9.62 -18.71
N ASP A 267 -13.57 9.08 -17.58
CA ASP A 267 -14.45 8.67 -16.49
C ASP A 267 -15.25 9.87 -15.95
N VAL A 268 -14.60 11.00 -15.65
CA VAL A 268 -15.29 12.23 -15.20
C VAL A 268 -16.13 12.84 -16.32
N LEU A 269 -15.63 12.86 -17.55
CA LEU A 269 -16.34 13.40 -18.70
C LEU A 269 -17.65 12.64 -18.94
N SER A 270 -17.62 11.31 -18.87
CA SER A 270 -18.82 10.47 -19.02
C SER A 270 -19.93 10.81 -18.00
N MET A 271 -19.54 11.22 -16.78
CA MET A 271 -20.49 11.65 -15.74
C MET A 271 -21.14 13.01 -16.03
N SER A 272 -20.50 13.84 -16.86
CA SER A 272 -21.03 15.14 -17.27
C SER A 272 -21.90 15.07 -18.52
N TYR A 273 -21.74 14.03 -19.34
CA TYR A 273 -22.53 13.84 -20.56
C TYR A 273 -23.96 13.36 -20.30
N THR A 274 -24.16 12.47 -19.33
CA THR A 274 -25.48 11.92 -18.99
C THR A 274 -25.92 12.45 -17.64
N TYR A 275 -27.03 13.19 -17.61
CA TYR A 275 -27.63 13.61 -16.35
C TYR A 275 -28.28 12.41 -15.67
N GLU A 276 -27.80 12.08 -14.47
CA GLU A 276 -28.37 11.03 -13.65
C GLU A 276 -28.55 11.58 -12.22
N PRO A 277 -29.79 11.61 -11.69
CA PRO A 277 -30.06 12.14 -10.35
C PRO A 277 -29.15 11.49 -9.29
N ALA A 278 -28.80 12.23 -8.24
CA ALA A 278 -27.80 11.88 -7.22
C ALA A 278 -26.34 11.70 -7.69
N ARG A 279 -26.06 11.23 -8.92
CA ARG A 279 -24.67 11.17 -9.45
C ARG A 279 -24.19 12.55 -9.91
N SER A 280 -24.97 13.24 -10.73
CA SER A 280 -24.62 14.57 -11.25
C SER A 280 -24.61 15.62 -10.12
N GLU A 281 -25.54 15.51 -9.17
CA GLU A 281 -25.58 16.34 -7.95
C GLU A 281 -24.40 16.04 -7.00
N GLY A 282 -24.05 14.77 -6.82
CA GLY A 282 -22.85 14.40 -6.07
C GLY A 282 -21.58 14.98 -6.70
N LEU A 283 -21.49 14.98 -8.03
CA LEU A 283 -20.36 15.55 -8.75
C LEU A 283 -20.26 17.07 -8.54
N SER A 284 -21.39 17.80 -8.56
CA SER A 284 -21.44 19.25 -8.34
C SER A 284 -21.07 19.64 -6.91
N ILE A 285 -21.48 18.86 -5.91
CA ILE A 285 -21.05 19.03 -4.51
C ILE A 285 -19.53 18.83 -4.39
N LEU A 286 -18.97 17.84 -5.09
CA LEU A 286 -17.53 17.60 -5.05
C LEU A 286 -16.71 18.64 -5.83
N THR A 287 -17.22 19.25 -6.90
CA THR A 287 -16.49 20.26 -7.68
C THR A 287 -16.66 21.68 -7.15
N GLY A 288 -17.86 22.04 -6.70
CA GLY A 288 -18.21 23.41 -6.28
C GLY A 288 -18.72 23.55 -4.84
N GLY A 289 -18.94 22.45 -4.11
CA GLY A 289 -19.38 22.48 -2.71
C GLY A 289 -18.23 22.58 -1.70
N GLY A 290 -18.54 22.47 -0.40
CA GLY A 290 -17.57 22.60 0.70
C GLY A 290 -16.45 21.53 0.75
N LEU A 291 -16.58 20.44 -0.02
CA LEU A 291 -15.54 19.41 -0.19
C LEU A 291 -14.59 19.69 -1.37
N SER A 292 -14.84 20.77 -2.13
CA SER A 292 -14.02 21.15 -3.28
C SER A 292 -12.54 21.38 -2.95
N PRO A 293 -12.12 21.96 -1.80
CA PRO A 293 -10.69 22.16 -1.53
C PRO A 293 -9.91 20.83 -1.43
N ASN A 294 -10.50 19.80 -0.80
CA ASN A 294 -9.90 18.46 -0.75
C ASN A 294 -9.76 17.82 -2.14
N ARG A 295 -10.71 18.09 -3.05
CA ARG A 295 -10.66 17.59 -4.43
C ARG A 295 -9.60 18.31 -5.26
N TRP A 296 -9.56 19.64 -5.23
CA TRP A 296 -8.65 20.42 -6.09
C TRP A 296 -7.19 20.32 -5.61
N MET A 297 -6.96 20.39 -4.31
CA MET A 297 -5.61 20.29 -3.73
C MET A 297 -5.06 18.86 -3.77
N GLY A 298 -5.88 17.84 -3.48
CA GLY A 298 -5.44 16.45 -3.41
C GLY A 298 -5.40 15.68 -4.74
N HIS A 299 -6.25 16.03 -5.71
CA HIS A 299 -6.48 15.19 -6.90
C HIS A 299 -5.90 15.73 -8.21
N LEU A 300 -5.70 17.05 -8.34
CA LEU A 300 -5.21 17.70 -9.57
C LEU A 300 -3.82 18.30 -9.41
N PHE A 301 -3.56 19.10 -8.39
CA PHE A 301 -2.24 19.73 -8.22
C PHE A 301 -1.12 18.73 -7.91
N VAL A 302 -1.31 17.84 -6.93
CA VAL A 302 -0.26 16.89 -6.52
C VAL A 302 -0.07 15.75 -7.52
N ARG A 303 -1.14 15.33 -8.24
CA ARG A 303 -1.08 14.18 -9.17
C ARG A 303 -0.72 14.54 -10.61
N ALA A 304 -1.04 15.77 -11.08
CA ALA A 304 -0.79 16.16 -12.46
C ALA A 304 0.56 16.85 -12.68
N LEU A 305 1.09 17.58 -11.69
CA LEU A 305 2.30 18.41 -11.89
C LEU A 305 3.58 17.77 -11.37
N VAL A 306 3.52 16.93 -10.33
CA VAL A 306 4.70 16.30 -9.72
C VAL A 306 5.42 15.25 -10.59
N PRO A 307 4.75 14.47 -11.48
CA PRO A 307 5.43 13.42 -12.24
C PRO A 307 6.00 13.87 -13.60
N ILE A 308 5.91 15.15 -13.97
CA ILE A 308 6.27 15.65 -15.32
C ILE A 308 7.60 16.45 -15.32
N SER A 309 8.22 16.67 -14.16
CA SER A 309 9.52 17.33 -14.01
C SER A 309 10.59 16.37 -13.52
#